data_AF-A0A2Z7BV39-F1
#
_entry.id   AF-A0A2Z7BV39-F1
#
_cell.length_a   1.000
_cell.length_b   1.000
_cell.length_c   1.000
_cell.angle_alpha   90.00
_cell.angle_beta   90.00
_cell.angle_gamma   90.00
#
_symmetry.space_group_name_H-M   'P 1'
#
loop_
_entity.id
_entity.type
_entity.pdbx_description
1 polymer ?
#
loop_
_entity_poly.entity_id
_entity_poly.type
_entity_poly.pdbx_seq_one_letter_code
_entity_poly.pdbx_strand_id
1 'polypeptide(L)'
;MSFTAVHGEKPEKVNGIEFNRWQKKMFFYLTTLNLVRFLKENAPIVAENEIGKENMAAFEAWGHDDFLCRNYVLNGPDNSLYNVYSPMTTVKLLWESLEKKHKTEGSGLKKFIVGKFPDYRMVDSKYVMSQVQEMQLILHDLHAEGMEMNESVTTMLFLT
;
A
#
# COMPACT_ATOMS: atom_id res chain seq x y z
N MET A 1 15.52 31.29 -5.12
CA MET A 1 14.58 30.79 -4.09
C MET A 1 14.40 29.32 -4.34
N SER A 2 15.01 28.47 -3.52
CA SER A 2 14.86 27.02 -3.63
C SER A 2 13.55 26.64 -2.94
N PHE A 3 12.56 26.20 -3.72
CA PHE A 3 11.38 25.54 -3.16
C PHE A 3 11.85 24.21 -2.58
N THR A 4 12.00 24.14 -1.26
CA THR A 4 12.03 22.84 -0.58
C THR A 4 10.64 22.24 -0.74
N ALA A 5 10.50 21.29 -1.65
CA ALA A 5 9.28 20.49 -1.76
C ALA A 5 9.04 19.85 -0.39
N VAL A 6 7.93 20.19 0.25
CA VAL A 6 7.46 19.48 1.44
C VAL A 6 7.06 18.09 0.95
N HIS A 7 7.99 17.14 1.04
CA HIS A 7 7.69 15.74 0.76
C HIS A 7 6.53 15.31 1.67
N GLY A 8 5.57 14.58 1.11
CA GLY A 8 4.31 14.24 1.77
C GLY A 8 4.51 13.62 3.16
N GLU A 9 3.52 13.79 4.03
CA GLU A 9 3.57 13.32 5.41
C GLU A 9 3.95 11.83 5.48
N LYS A 10 5.02 11.52 6.23
CA LYS A 10 5.52 10.15 6.39
C LYS A 10 4.41 9.28 6.99
N PRO A 11 4.16 8.05 6.46
CA PRO A 11 3.17 7.17 7.03
C PRO A 11 3.47 6.83 8.50
N GLU A 12 2.43 6.83 9.34
CA GLU A 12 2.52 6.36 10.72
C GLU A 12 2.95 4.90 10.82
N LYS A 13 3.49 4.52 11.99
CA LYS A 13 3.88 3.13 12.21
C LYS A 13 2.68 2.20 12.29
N VAL A 14 2.83 0.98 11.78
CA VAL A 14 1.75 -0.03 11.73
C VAL A 14 2.11 -1.28 12.52
N ASN A 15 1.17 -1.75 13.35
CA ASN A 15 1.29 -2.99 14.14
C ASN A 15 0.64 -4.22 13.46
N GLY A 16 0.40 -4.11 12.14
CA GLY A 16 -0.33 -5.09 11.34
C GLY A 16 -1.83 -4.80 11.14
N ILE A 17 -2.45 -3.97 11.98
CA ILE A 17 -3.84 -3.51 11.77
C ILE A 17 -3.86 -2.43 10.68
N GLU A 18 -4.80 -2.50 9.73
CA GLU A 18 -4.88 -1.59 8.56
C GLU A 18 -3.60 -1.54 7.69
N PHE A 19 -2.83 -2.63 7.67
CA PHE A 19 -1.59 -2.73 6.91
C PHE A 19 -1.75 -2.36 5.42
N ASN A 20 -2.88 -2.72 4.80
CA ASN A 20 -3.20 -2.31 3.41
C ASN A 20 -3.24 -0.79 3.22
N ARG A 21 -3.77 -0.06 4.20
CA ARG A 21 -3.80 1.40 4.17
C ARG A 21 -2.40 1.98 4.34
N TRP A 22 -1.63 1.43 5.28
CA TRP A 22 -0.23 1.81 5.47
C TRP A 22 0.60 1.55 4.20
N GLN A 23 0.46 0.39 3.57
CA GLN A 23 1.20 0.03 2.37
C GLN A 23 0.88 0.99 1.21
N LYS A 24 -0.39 1.35 0.99
CA LYS A 24 -0.79 2.37 0.00
C LYS A 24 -0.18 3.73 0.33
N LYS A 25 -0.23 4.18 1.59
CA LYS A 25 0.41 5.43 2.03
C LYS A 25 1.93 5.41 1.80
N MET A 26 2.59 4.29 2.08
CA MET A 26 4.02 4.10 1.86
C MET A 26 4.38 4.16 0.37
N PHE A 27 3.57 3.55 -0.50
CA PHE A 27 3.74 3.65 -1.95
C PHE A 27 3.69 5.11 -2.44
N PHE A 28 2.69 5.88 -1.99
CA PHE A 28 2.60 7.31 -2.33
C PHE A 28 3.78 8.10 -1.79
N TYR A 29 4.16 7.87 -0.53
CA TYR A 29 5.31 8.52 0.09
C TYR A 29 6.60 8.29 -0.70
N LEU A 30 6.90 7.04 -1.07
CA LEU A 30 8.06 6.70 -1.91
C LEU A 30 7.98 7.30 -3.31
N THR A 31 6.78 7.48 -3.86
CA THR A 31 6.59 8.19 -5.12
C THR A 31 6.99 9.66 -5.00
N THR A 32 6.65 10.34 -3.90
CA THR A 32 7.07 11.73 -3.67
C THR A 32 8.58 11.88 -3.44
N LEU A 33 9.26 10.81 -3.08
CA LEU A 33 10.72 10.74 -2.91
C LEU A 33 11.44 10.26 -4.18
N ASN A 34 10.71 9.95 -5.26
CA ASN A 34 11.25 9.35 -6.49
C ASN A 34 11.93 7.98 -6.28
N LEU A 35 11.49 7.22 -5.27
CA LEU A 35 12.03 5.90 -4.91
C LEU A 35 11.13 4.73 -5.32
N VAL A 36 9.96 5.02 -5.90
CA VAL A 36 8.96 3.98 -6.23
C VAL A 36 9.45 2.95 -7.26
N ARG A 37 10.36 3.34 -8.15
CA ARG A 37 10.91 2.45 -9.19
C ARG A 37 11.64 1.24 -8.62
N PHE A 38 12.32 1.42 -7.48
CA PHE A 38 13.12 0.38 -6.83
C PHE A 38 12.26 -0.76 -6.26
N LEU A 39 10.96 -0.53 -6.07
CA LEU A 39 10.01 -1.57 -5.67
C LEU A 39 9.79 -2.63 -6.75
N LYS A 40 10.14 -2.35 -8.02
CA LYS A 40 9.78 -3.17 -9.18
C LYS A 40 10.97 -3.52 -10.07
N GLU A 41 11.87 -2.57 -10.26
CA GLU A 41 13.02 -2.71 -11.15
C GLU A 41 14.14 -3.52 -10.50
N ASN A 42 14.97 -4.16 -11.33
CA ASN A 42 16.17 -4.87 -10.87
C ASN A 42 17.37 -3.92 -10.94
N ALA A 43 18.41 -4.21 -10.15
CA ALA A 43 19.68 -3.50 -10.24
C ALA A 43 20.25 -3.55 -11.68
N PRO A 44 20.95 -2.49 -12.12
CA PRO A 44 21.65 -2.49 -13.39
C PRO A 44 22.61 -3.67 -13.50
N ILE A 45 22.64 -4.33 -14.65
CA ILE A 45 23.59 -5.41 -14.93
C ILE A 45 24.89 -4.76 -15.38
N VAL A 46 25.97 -4.92 -14.60
CA VAL A 46 27.31 -4.54 -15.03
C VAL A 46 27.89 -5.74 -15.80
N ALA A 47 28.03 -5.63 -17.12
CA ALA A 47 28.72 -6.66 -17.90
C ALA A 47 30.21 -6.67 -17.53
N GLU A 48 30.79 -7.86 -17.31
CA GLU A 48 32.21 -8.05 -16.91
C GLU A 48 33.21 -7.40 -17.89
N ASN A 49 32.76 -7.15 -19.12
CA ASN A 49 33.58 -6.74 -20.26
C ASN A 49 33.72 -5.22 -20.38
N GLU A 50 32.89 -4.45 -19.67
CA GLU A 50 32.86 -2.97 -19.72
C GLU A 50 32.88 -2.40 -18.30
N ILE A 51 34.03 -2.53 -17.64
CA ILE A 51 34.32 -1.82 -16.39
C ILE A 51 34.65 -0.35 -16.73
N GLY A 52 33.65 0.36 -17.25
CA GLY A 52 33.66 1.82 -17.33
C GLY A 52 33.37 2.40 -15.95
N LYS A 53 34.06 3.48 -15.56
CA LYS A 53 33.82 4.20 -14.29
C LYS A 53 32.34 4.60 -14.11
N GLU A 54 31.64 4.83 -15.23
CA GLU A 54 30.21 5.19 -15.25
C GLU A 54 29.29 4.03 -14.84
N ASN A 55 29.60 2.80 -15.25
CA ASN A 55 28.82 1.61 -14.88
C ASN A 55 28.93 1.31 -13.37
N MET A 56 30.11 1.53 -12.79
CA MET A 56 30.33 1.40 -11.35
C MET A 56 29.58 2.48 -10.57
N ALA A 57 29.65 3.74 -11.00
CA ALA A 57 28.93 4.84 -10.36
C ALA A 57 27.40 4.64 -10.40
N ALA A 58 26.86 4.14 -11.51
CA ALA A 58 25.44 3.83 -11.62
C ALA A 58 25.01 2.69 -10.68
N PHE A 59 25.85 1.66 -10.51
CA PHE A 59 25.58 0.55 -9.60
C PHE A 59 25.64 0.99 -8.13
N GLU A 60 26.62 1.83 -7.76
CA GLU A 60 26.73 2.38 -6.40
C GLU A 60 25.54 3.30 -6.07
N ALA A 61 25.16 4.18 -7.01
CA ALA A 61 23.99 5.04 -6.86
C ALA A 61 22.70 4.20 -6.70
N TRP A 62 22.56 3.14 -7.48
CA TRP A 62 21.45 2.19 -7.31
C TRP A 62 21.44 1.57 -5.92
N GLY A 63 22.58 1.06 -5.44
CA GLY A 63 22.70 0.45 -4.13
C GLY A 63 22.35 1.41 -2.99
N HIS A 64 22.73 2.68 -3.12
CA HIS A 64 22.38 3.72 -2.17
C HIS A 64 20.86 3.97 -2.12
N ASP A 65 20.23 4.16 -3.28
CA ASP A 65 18.79 4.43 -3.36
C ASP A 65 17.95 3.21 -2.93
N ASP A 66 18.37 1.98 -3.28
CA ASP A 66 17.73 0.74 -2.80
C ASP A 66 17.80 0.66 -1.27
N PHE A 67 18.96 0.96 -0.68
CA PHE A 67 19.13 1.00 0.77
C PHE A 67 18.21 2.04 1.43
N LEU A 68 18.14 3.26 0.89
CA LEU A 68 17.25 4.31 1.39
C LEU A 68 15.79 3.90 1.30
N CYS A 69 15.36 3.38 0.15
CA CYS A 69 14.00 2.91 -0.06
C CYS A 69 13.65 1.79 0.94
N ARG A 70 14.55 0.82 1.12
CA ARG A 70 14.41 -0.25 2.12
C ARG A 70 14.28 0.30 3.54
N ASN A 71 15.08 1.29 3.90
CA ASN A 71 15.03 1.93 5.21
C ASN A 71 13.67 2.60 5.47
N TYR A 72 13.11 3.31 4.49
CA TYR A 72 11.78 3.91 4.62
C TYR A 72 10.68 2.86 4.82
N VAL A 73 10.70 1.80 4.02
CA VAL A 73 9.71 0.72 4.11
C VAL A 73 9.81 0.01 5.46
N LEU A 74 11.02 -0.34 5.92
CA LEU A 74 11.23 -1.04 7.20
C LEU A 74 10.93 -0.17 8.43
N ASN A 75 11.00 1.16 8.32
CA ASN A 75 10.68 2.05 9.42
C ASN A 75 9.18 2.24 9.69
N GLY A 76 8.31 1.76 8.80
CA GLY A 76 6.86 1.79 8.98
C GLY A 76 6.31 0.67 9.88
N PRO A 77 6.67 -0.61 9.71
CA PRO A 77 6.21 -1.66 10.61
C PRO A 77 6.71 -1.50 12.05
N ASP A 78 6.00 -2.12 13.00
CA ASP A 78 6.48 -2.32 14.37
C ASP A 78 7.69 -3.28 14.43
N ASN A 79 8.26 -3.44 15.63
CA ASN A 79 9.46 -4.27 15.81
C ASN A 79 9.23 -5.76 15.46
N SER A 80 8.01 -6.28 15.62
CA SER A 80 7.70 -7.67 15.31
C SER A 80 7.75 -7.89 13.80
N LEU A 81 7.06 -7.04 13.05
CA LEU A 81 7.04 -7.08 11.59
C LEU A 81 8.41 -6.69 11.00
N TYR A 82 9.12 -5.73 11.60
CA TYR A 82 10.49 -5.37 11.20
C TYR A 82 11.41 -6.59 11.21
N ASN A 83 11.39 -7.41 12.27
CA ASN A 83 12.25 -8.58 12.38
C ASN A 83 11.97 -9.63 11.30
N VAL A 84 10.72 -9.77 10.87
CA VAL A 84 10.32 -10.68 9.77
C VAL A 84 10.87 -10.20 8.43
N TYR A 85 10.86 -8.89 8.20
CA TYR A 85 11.14 -8.29 6.90
C TYR A 85 12.59 -7.79 6.73
N SER A 86 13.30 -7.51 7.82
CA SER A 86 14.67 -6.99 7.80
C SER A 86 15.72 -7.87 7.11
N PRO A 87 15.59 -9.22 7.03
CA PRO A 87 16.54 -10.05 6.29
C PRO A 87 16.49 -9.86 4.77
N MET A 88 15.48 -9.17 4.23
CA MET A 88 15.30 -8.98 2.79
C MET A 88 16.36 -8.00 2.26
N THR A 89 17.16 -8.45 1.31
CA THR A 89 18.39 -7.75 0.90
C THR A 89 18.16 -6.57 -0.03
N THR A 90 17.06 -6.59 -0.80
CA THR A 90 16.66 -5.50 -1.70
C THR A 90 15.27 -5.00 -1.35
N VAL A 91 14.97 -3.75 -1.68
CA VAL A 91 13.62 -3.20 -1.43
C VAL A 91 12.56 -3.89 -2.29
N LYS A 92 12.93 -4.39 -3.47
CA LYS A 92 12.05 -5.19 -4.32
C LYS A 92 11.61 -6.49 -3.63
N LEU A 93 12.55 -7.30 -3.15
CA LEU A 93 12.23 -8.54 -2.43
C LEU A 93 11.40 -8.27 -1.19
N LEU A 94 11.71 -7.16 -0.50
CA LEU A 94 10.91 -6.67 0.61
C LEU A 94 9.46 -6.40 0.19
N TRP A 95 9.28 -5.57 -0.82
CA TRP A 95 7.96 -5.15 -1.28
C TRP A 95 7.11 -6.31 -1.81
N GLU A 96 7.70 -7.21 -2.60
CA GLU A 96 7.03 -8.42 -3.09
C GLU A 96 6.57 -9.33 -1.95
N SER A 97 7.37 -9.44 -0.88
CA SER A 97 7.01 -10.23 0.30
C SER A 97 5.87 -9.61 1.10
N LEU A 98 5.81 -8.26 1.17
CA LEU A 98 4.66 -7.55 1.72
C LEU A 98 3.42 -7.89 0.89
N GLU A 99 3.44 -7.67 -0.43
CA GLU A 99 2.29 -7.92 -1.31
C GLU A 99 1.80 -9.38 -1.29
N LYS A 100 2.71 -10.35 -1.24
CA LYS A 100 2.36 -11.79 -1.21
C LYS A 100 1.55 -12.16 0.02
N LYS A 101 1.91 -11.63 1.19
CA LYS A 101 1.18 -11.91 2.44
C LYS A 101 -0.28 -11.43 2.35
N HIS A 102 -0.52 -10.29 1.70
CA HIS A 102 -1.83 -9.66 1.61
C HIS A 102 -2.71 -10.16 0.46
N LYS A 103 -2.16 -10.76 -0.60
CA LYS A 103 -2.98 -11.47 -1.60
C LYS A 103 -3.79 -12.62 -0.99
N THR A 104 -3.34 -13.18 0.13
CA THR A 104 -4.10 -14.15 0.95
C THR A 104 -5.16 -13.50 1.84
N GLU A 105 -4.96 -12.24 2.27
CA GLU A 105 -5.90 -11.46 3.09
C GLU A 105 -7.01 -10.78 2.27
N GLY A 106 -6.87 -10.62 0.95
CA GLY A 106 -7.97 -10.18 0.08
C GLY A 106 -9.21 -11.08 0.21
N SER A 107 -9.01 -12.38 0.48
CA SER A 107 -10.09 -13.31 0.85
C SER A 107 -10.76 -12.95 2.19
N GLY A 108 -9.97 -12.47 3.17
CA GLY A 108 -10.46 -12.03 4.47
C GLY A 108 -11.18 -10.68 4.42
N LEU A 109 -10.65 -9.70 3.67
CA LEU A 109 -11.30 -8.40 3.44
C LEU A 109 -12.60 -8.58 2.66
N LYS A 110 -12.59 -9.41 1.61
CA LYS A 110 -13.79 -9.81 0.87
C LYS A 110 -14.83 -10.45 1.80
N LYS A 111 -14.43 -11.42 2.63
CA LYS A 111 -15.33 -12.04 3.64
C LYS A 111 -15.85 -11.03 4.67
N PHE A 112 -15.02 -10.08 5.10
CA PHE A 112 -15.40 -9.06 6.09
C PHE A 112 -16.40 -8.06 5.52
N ILE A 113 -16.20 -7.60 4.29
CA ILE A 113 -17.13 -6.70 3.61
C ILE A 113 -18.47 -7.42 3.33
N VAL A 114 -18.43 -8.71 2.93
CA VAL A 114 -19.64 -9.55 2.79
C VAL A 114 -20.40 -9.72 4.08
N GLY A 115 -19.71 -9.80 5.24
CA GLY A 115 -20.39 -9.84 6.54
C GLY A 115 -20.99 -8.48 6.92
N LYS A 116 -20.27 -7.38 6.66
CA LYS A 116 -20.69 -6.03 7.05
C LYS A 116 -22.00 -5.57 6.43
N PHE A 117 -22.24 -5.86 5.15
CA PHE A 117 -23.44 -5.37 4.46
C PHE A 117 -24.75 -5.96 5.01
N PRO A 118 -24.93 -7.29 5.08
CA PRO A 118 -26.14 -7.90 5.65
C PRO A 118 -26.27 -7.68 7.17
N ASP A 119 -25.16 -7.50 7.90
CA ASP A 119 -25.19 -7.24 9.34
C ASP A 119 -25.39 -5.76 9.69
N TYR A 120 -25.35 -4.85 8.70
CA TYR A 120 -25.55 -3.42 8.95
C TYR A 120 -26.99 -3.17 9.40
N ARG A 121 -27.14 -2.57 10.59
CA ARG A 121 -28.41 -2.14 11.14
C ARG A 121 -28.35 -0.66 11.46
N MET A 122 -29.34 0.08 10.99
CA MET A 122 -29.51 1.47 11.39
C MET A 122 -29.83 1.55 12.89
N VAL A 123 -29.32 2.59 13.54
CA VAL A 123 -29.50 2.85 14.97
C VAL A 123 -30.20 4.20 15.12
N ASP A 124 -31.25 4.24 15.95
CA ASP A 124 -32.09 5.44 16.16
C ASP A 124 -31.32 6.63 16.75
N SER A 125 -30.20 6.36 17.42
CA SER A 125 -29.34 7.40 18.01
C SER A 125 -28.46 8.13 17.00
N LYS A 126 -28.45 7.72 15.72
CA LYS A 126 -27.63 8.33 14.67
C LYS A 126 -28.49 9.05 13.64
N TYR A 127 -27.98 10.18 13.13
CA TYR A 127 -28.59 10.85 11.99
C TYR A 127 -28.63 9.96 10.76
N VAL A 128 -29.78 9.92 10.08
CA VAL A 128 -30.00 9.14 8.86
C VAL A 128 -28.90 9.39 7.83
N MET A 129 -28.49 10.64 7.62
CA MET A 129 -27.44 10.98 6.66
C MET A 129 -26.08 10.35 6.96
N SER A 130 -25.68 10.29 8.23
CA SER A 130 -24.43 9.63 8.64
C SER A 130 -24.49 8.13 8.36
N GLN A 131 -25.67 7.53 8.54
CA GLN A 131 -25.89 6.11 8.31
C GLN A 131 -25.92 5.78 6.82
N VAL A 132 -26.50 6.65 5.98
CA VAL A 132 -26.45 6.55 4.52
C VAL A 132 -25.00 6.58 4.03
N GLN A 133 -24.16 7.49 4.55
CA GLN A 133 -22.73 7.56 4.20
C GLN A 133 -21.96 6.30 4.61
N GLU A 134 -22.24 5.73 5.79
CA GLU A 134 -21.67 4.45 6.22
C GLU A 134 -22.07 3.31 5.26
N MET A 135 -23.34 3.27 4.83
CA MET A 135 -23.84 2.27 3.89
C MET A 135 -23.22 2.42 2.49
N GLN A 136 -23.06 3.66 2.00
CA GLN A 136 -22.39 3.97 0.74
C GLN A 136 -20.92 3.51 0.75
N LEU A 137 -20.22 3.68 1.88
CA LEU A 137 -18.84 3.21 2.02
C LEU A 137 -18.75 1.68 1.90
N ILE A 138 -19.66 0.94 2.55
CA ILE A 138 -19.71 -0.53 2.48
C ILE A 138 -19.99 -0.99 1.03
N LEU A 139 -20.92 -0.32 0.33
CA LEU A 139 -21.25 -0.61 -1.07
C LEU A 139 -20.08 -0.33 -2.03
N HIS A 140 -19.37 0.79 -1.83
CA HIS A 140 -18.19 1.12 -2.60
C HIS A 140 -17.09 0.07 -2.42
N ASP A 141 -16.87 -0.39 -1.20
CA ASP A 141 -15.90 -1.44 -0.89
C ASP A 141 -16.31 -2.80 -1.51
N LEU A 142 -17.61 -3.15 -1.54
CA LEU A 142 -18.10 -4.35 -2.24
C LEU A 142 -17.78 -4.32 -3.75
N HIS A 143 -18.00 -3.17 -4.39
CA HIS A 143 -17.73 -2.99 -5.82
C HIS A 143 -16.23 -3.04 -6.13
N ALA A 144 -15.40 -2.41 -5.29
CA ALA A 144 -13.94 -2.43 -5.44
C ALA A 144 -13.35 -3.85 -5.37
N GLU A 145 -14.00 -4.76 -4.64
CA GLU A 145 -13.62 -6.18 -4.54
C GLU A 145 -14.22 -7.08 -5.65
N GLY A 146 -14.86 -6.48 -6.66
CA GLY A 146 -15.40 -7.18 -7.82
C GLY A 146 -16.59 -8.08 -7.48
N MET A 147 -17.41 -7.70 -6.51
CA MET A 147 -18.68 -8.38 -6.22
C MET A 147 -19.72 -7.96 -7.26
N GLU A 148 -20.33 -8.94 -7.94
CA GLU A 148 -21.52 -8.69 -8.74
C GLU A 148 -22.70 -8.45 -7.80
N MET A 149 -23.13 -7.18 -7.68
CA MET A 149 -24.35 -6.83 -6.98
C MET A 149 -25.53 -6.87 -7.95
N ASN A 150 -26.69 -7.35 -7.49
CA ASN A 150 -27.94 -7.27 -8.24
C ASN A 150 -28.23 -5.81 -8.64
N GLU A 151 -28.79 -5.59 -9.83
CA GLU A 151 -29.24 -4.29 -10.36
C GLU A 151 -30.00 -3.43 -9.35
N SER A 152 -30.78 -4.02 -8.44
CA SER A 152 -31.51 -3.28 -7.39
C SER A 152 -30.60 -2.56 -6.39
N VAL A 153 -29.47 -3.17 -6.03
CA VAL A 153 -28.48 -2.58 -5.11
C VAL A 153 -27.62 -1.56 -5.86
N THR A 154 -27.31 -1.85 -7.12
CA THR A 154 -26.62 -0.92 -8.03
C THR A 154 -27.44 0.34 -8.27
N THR A 155 -28.77 0.23 -8.41
CA THR A 155 -29.66 1.38 -8.60
C THR A 155 -29.70 2.30 -7.37
N MET A 156 -29.58 1.75 -6.14
CA MET A 156 -29.46 2.56 -4.93
C MET A 156 -28.16 3.36 -4.85
N LEU A 157 -27.10 2.94 -5.57
CA LEU A 157 -25.82 3.67 -5.64
C LEU A 157 -25.91 4.94 -6.50
N PHE A 158 -26.77 4.94 -7.53
CA PHE A 158 -26.87 6.03 -8.52
C PHE A 158 -27.96 7.07 -8.21
N LEU A 159 -28.79 6.83 -7.18
CA LEU A 159 -29.94 7.69 -6.84
C LEU A 159 -29.74 8.58 -5.61
N THR A 160 -28.53 8.65 -5.05
CA THR A 160 -28.15 9.53 -3.92
C THR A 160 -26.98 10.43 -4.30
#